data_AF-A0AAV4HRE8-F1
#
_entry.id   AF-A0AAV4HRE8-F1
#
_cell.length_a   1.000
_cell.length_b   1.000
_cell.length_c   1.000
_cell.angle_alpha   90.00
_cell.angle_beta   90.00
_cell.angle_gamma   90.00
#
_symmetry.space_group_name_H-M   'P 1'
#
loop_
_entity.id
_entity.type
_entity.pdbx_description
1 polymer ?
#
loop_
_entity_poly.entity_id
_entity_poly.type
_entity_poly.pdbx_seq_one_letter_code
_entity_poly.pdbx_strand_id
1 'polypeptide(L)'
;MAADSVHHSIERELRKCGDVRDWQEYVDTLGKAKCQTVSLESSDFEDWPDLSNRQTINKANYKLASIVVAQFRRGHRSLFYKTSHREDSPFVCADFLKKKKRTSTIFQMADKPGEASQPQRKQEF
;
A
#
# COMPACT_ATOMS: atom_id res chain seq x y z
N MET A 1 -8.29 -20.53 1.40
CA MET A 1 -8.72 -20.55 2.82
C MET A 1 -7.90 -19.58 3.69
N ALA A 2 -7.65 -18.34 3.25
CA ALA A 2 -6.91 -17.35 4.04
C ALA A 2 -7.83 -16.29 4.68
N ALA A 3 -9.02 -16.07 4.10
CA ALA A 3 -10.02 -15.16 4.67
C ALA A 3 -10.65 -15.76 5.93
N ASP A 4 -11.03 -17.04 5.89
CA ASP A 4 -11.72 -17.72 7.01
C ASP A 4 -10.88 -17.75 8.29
N SER A 5 -9.56 -17.91 8.17
CA SER A 5 -8.66 -17.91 9.31
C SER A 5 -8.52 -16.52 9.95
N VAL A 6 -8.58 -15.45 9.15
CA VAL A 6 -8.59 -14.06 9.64
C VAL A 6 -9.92 -13.76 10.32
N HIS A 7 -11.05 -14.11 9.71
CA HIS A 7 -12.37 -13.93 10.30
C HIS A 7 -12.47 -14.64 11.66
N HIS A 8 -12.04 -15.90 11.72
CA HIS A 8 -12.03 -16.66 12.96
C HIS A 8 -11.14 -16.02 14.04
N SER A 9 -9.96 -15.49 13.65
CA SER A 9 -9.07 -14.82 14.61
C SER A 9 -9.68 -13.54 15.16
N ILE A 10 -10.33 -12.73 14.32
CA ILE A 10 -10.98 -11.48 14.74
C ILE A 10 -12.13 -11.78 15.69
N GLU A 11 -13.00 -12.72 15.30
CA GLU A 11 -14.15 -13.10 16.11
C GLU A 11 -13.74 -13.62 17.49
N ARG A 12 -12.67 -14.43 17.55
CA ARG A 12 -12.16 -14.95 18.81
C ARG A 12 -11.64 -13.84 19.74
N GLU A 13 -10.91 -12.85 19.22
CA GLU A 13 -10.40 -11.76 20.05
C GLU A 13 -11.51 -10.80 20.50
N LEU A 14 -12.52 -10.54 19.64
CA LEU A 14 -13.70 -9.77 20.04
C LEU A 14 -14.52 -10.46 21.14
N ARG A 15 -14.75 -11.78 21.01
CA ARG A 15 -15.46 -12.56 22.05
C ARG A 15 -14.72 -12.57 23.40
N LYS A 16 -13.39 -12.46 23.40
CA LYS A 16 -12.58 -12.39 24.64
C LYS A 16 -12.61 -11.01 25.27
N CYS A 17 -12.62 -9.95 24.46
CA CYS A 17 -12.67 -8.57 24.96
C CYS A 17 -14.04 -8.23 25.54
N GLY A 18 -15.11 -8.82 24.98
CA GLY A 18 -16.48 -8.59 25.43
C GLY A 18 -17.10 -7.41 24.68
N ASP A 19 -17.70 -6.49 25.44
CA ASP A 19 -18.44 -5.35 24.89
C ASP A 19 -17.48 -4.19 24.61
N VAL A 20 -17.20 -3.96 23.32
CA VAL A 20 -16.29 -2.90 22.88
C VAL A 20 -17.04 -1.57 22.85
N ARG A 21 -16.62 -0.61 23.67
CA ARG A 21 -17.34 0.67 23.83
C ARG A 21 -16.77 1.80 22.98
N ASP A 22 -15.46 1.75 22.74
CA ASP A 22 -14.75 2.81 22.02
C ASP A 22 -14.10 2.30 20.73
N TRP A 23 -13.95 3.20 19.75
CA TRP A 23 -13.26 2.89 18.50
C TRP A 23 -11.80 2.48 18.73
N GLN A 24 -11.12 3.12 19.70
CA GLN A 24 -9.74 2.76 20.03
C GLN A 24 -9.65 1.35 20.61
N GLU A 25 -10.59 0.97 21.47
CA GLU A 25 -10.66 -0.38 22.06
C GLU A 25 -10.91 -1.44 20.97
N TYR A 26 -11.69 -1.10 19.95
CA TYR A 26 -11.89 -1.93 18.77
C TYR A 26 -10.57 -2.15 18.00
N VAL A 27 -9.85 -1.07 17.69
CA VAL A 27 -8.57 -1.13 16.96
C VAL A 27 -7.53 -1.92 17.75
N ASP A 28 -7.43 -1.70 19.06
CA ASP A 28 -6.49 -2.39 19.95
C ASP A 28 -6.80 -3.90 20.04
N THR A 29 -8.09 -4.26 20.02
CA THR A 29 -8.52 -5.66 20.01
C THR A 29 -8.20 -6.33 18.68
N LEU A 30 -8.43 -5.63 17.56
CA LEU A 30 -8.08 -6.12 16.23
C LEU A 30 -6.56 -6.26 16.03
N GLY A 31 -5.75 -5.38 16.62
CA GLY A 31 -4.28 -5.49 16.59
C GLY A 31 -3.74 -6.76 17.26
N LYS A 32 -4.53 -7.42 18.13
CA LYS A 32 -4.19 -8.71 18.75
C LYS A 32 -4.56 -9.91 17.88
N ALA A 33 -5.39 -9.72 16.86
CA ALA A 33 -5.73 -10.78 15.91
C ALA A 33 -4.54 -11.06 14.97
N LYS A 34 -4.53 -12.23 14.32
CA LYS A 34 -3.50 -12.60 13.34
C LYS A 34 -3.69 -11.89 11.99
N CYS A 35 -3.93 -10.59 12.02
CA CYS A 35 -4.05 -9.75 10.83
C CYS A 35 -3.31 -8.42 11.04
N GLN A 36 -2.75 -7.90 9.96
CA GLN A 36 -2.21 -6.55 9.96
C GLN A 36 -3.38 -5.58 9.76
N THR A 37 -3.84 -4.98 10.84
CA THR A 37 -4.88 -3.96 10.80
C THR A 37 -4.26 -2.61 10.53
N VAL A 38 -4.92 -1.83 9.67
CA VAL A 38 -4.58 -0.44 9.38
C VAL A 38 -5.81 0.37 9.77
N SER A 39 -5.67 1.24 10.75
CA SER A 39 -6.70 2.24 11.05
C SER A 39 -6.71 3.25 9.92
N LEU A 40 -7.88 3.48 9.33
CA LEU A 40 -8.07 4.47 8.27
C LEU A 40 -9.09 5.49 8.76
N GLU A 41 -8.73 6.77 8.65
CA GLU A 41 -9.62 7.91 8.84
C GLU A 41 -10.23 8.34 7.51
N SER A 42 -11.29 9.15 7.56
CA SER A 42 -11.97 9.65 6.35
C SER A 42 -11.03 10.45 5.43
N SER A 43 -10.04 11.14 5.99
CA SER A 43 -9.00 11.86 5.25
C SER A 43 -8.06 10.94 4.46
N ASP A 44 -7.81 9.73 4.95
CA ASP A 44 -6.90 8.78 4.28
C ASP A 44 -7.43 8.31 2.93
N PHE A 45 -8.74 8.44 2.70
CA PHE A 45 -9.35 8.13 1.41
C PHE A 45 -9.05 9.19 0.34
N GLU A 46 -8.77 10.44 0.72
CA GLU A 46 -8.38 11.49 -0.22
C GLU A 46 -6.98 11.24 -0.78
N ASP A 47 -6.06 10.79 0.09
CA ASP A 47 -4.69 10.43 -0.28
C ASP A 47 -4.54 8.99 -0.79
N TRP A 48 -5.62 8.21 -0.78
CA TRP A 48 -5.58 6.84 -1.24
C TRP A 48 -5.22 6.81 -2.73
N PRO A 49 -4.13 6.13 -3.12
CA PRO A 49 -3.65 6.15 -4.49
C PRO A 49 -4.66 5.41 -5.38
N ASP A 50 -5.60 6.15 -5.95
CA ASP A 50 -6.57 5.61 -6.89
C ASP A 50 -5.85 5.21 -8.17
N LEU A 51 -5.56 3.92 -8.28
CA LEU A 51 -4.99 3.31 -9.49
C LEU A 51 -5.98 3.31 -10.66
N SER A 52 -7.22 3.74 -10.42
CA SER A 52 -8.30 3.88 -11.41
C SER A 52 -8.32 5.26 -12.07
N ASN A 53 -7.52 6.22 -11.59
CA ASN A 53 -7.54 7.58 -12.12
C ASN A 53 -7.07 7.60 -13.58
N ARG A 54 -8.04 7.63 -14.50
CA ARG A 54 -7.86 7.73 -15.96
C ARG A 54 -6.90 8.85 -16.36
N GLN A 55 -6.76 9.91 -15.57
CA GLN A 55 -5.83 11.00 -15.84
C GLN A 55 -4.37 10.58 -15.70
N THR A 56 -4.04 9.67 -14.78
CA THR A 56 -2.67 9.12 -14.67
C THR A 56 -2.36 8.13 -15.79
N ILE A 57 -3.36 7.39 -16.25
CA ILE A 57 -3.28 6.52 -17.44
C ILE A 57 -3.07 7.38 -18.71
N ASN A 58 -3.78 8.51 -18.84
CA ASN A 58 -3.66 9.42 -19.99
C ASN A 58 -2.36 10.24 -20.00
N LYS A 59 -1.74 10.48 -18.84
CA LYS A 59 -0.41 11.12 -18.71
C LYS A 59 0.74 10.18 -19.08
N ALA A 60 0.51 8.87 -19.09
CA ALA A 60 1.46 7.94 -19.69
C ALA A 60 1.39 8.14 -21.21
N ASN A 61 2.39 8.84 -21.78
CA ASN A 61 2.49 9.20 -23.21
C ASN A 61 2.49 8.01 -24.20
N TYR A 62 2.22 6.79 -23.74
CA TYR A 62 2.19 5.58 -24.53
C TYR A 62 0.74 5.26 -24.91
N LYS A 63 0.24 5.88 -25.99
CA LYS A 63 -1.05 5.48 -26.59
C LYS A 63 -0.87 4.08 -27.21
N LEU A 64 -1.18 3.03 -26.46
CA LEU A 64 -1.10 1.64 -26.95
C LEU A 64 -1.85 1.44 -28.28
N ALA A 65 -2.95 2.17 -28.47
CA ALA A 65 -3.73 2.19 -29.72
C ALA A 65 -2.94 2.66 -30.96
N SER A 66 -1.82 3.34 -30.79
CA SER A 66 -0.96 3.82 -31.89
C SER A 66 0.23 2.89 -32.19
N ILE A 67 0.37 1.80 -31.44
CA ILE A 67 1.47 0.84 -31.65
C ILE A 67 1.10 -0.08 -32.80
N VAL A 68 1.99 -0.16 -33.79
CA VAL A 68 1.78 -0.94 -35.02
C VAL A 68 2.65 -2.19 -35.05
N VAL A 69 3.91 -2.08 -34.63
CA VAL A 69 4.81 -3.23 -34.49
C VAL A 69 5.45 -3.22 -33.12
N ALA A 70 5.39 -4.36 -32.44
CA ALA A 70 6.04 -4.60 -31.16
C ALA A 70 7.13 -5.67 -31.32
N GLN A 71 8.29 -5.43 -30.70
CA GLN A 71 9.41 -6.36 -30.63
C GLN A 71 9.73 -6.66 -29.16
N PHE A 72 9.73 -7.94 -28.82
CA PHE A 72 10.17 -8.45 -27.52
C PHE A 72 11.56 -9.06 -27.67
N ARG A 73 12.53 -8.55 -26.91
CA ARG A 73 13.90 -9.07 -26.92
C ARG A 73 14.10 -9.97 -25.72
N ARG A 74 14.56 -11.19 -25.97
CA ARG A 74 14.87 -12.15 -24.89
C ARG A 74 15.87 -11.53 -23.91
N GLY A 75 15.57 -11.60 -22.62
CA GLY A 75 16.39 -10.99 -21.56
C GLY A 75 16.05 -9.53 -21.23
N HIS A 76 15.24 -8.85 -22.05
CA HIS A 76 14.77 -7.50 -21.75
C HIS A 76 13.35 -7.50 -21.19
N ARG A 77 13.12 -6.63 -20.20
CA ARG A 77 11.81 -6.41 -19.56
C ARG A 77 11.06 -5.22 -20.15
N SER A 78 11.62 -4.57 -21.15
CA SER A 78 11.06 -3.39 -21.81
C SER A 78 10.41 -3.76 -23.13
N LEU A 79 9.41 -2.98 -23.54
CA LEU A 79 8.71 -3.13 -24.81
C LEU A 79 9.38 -2.22 -25.84
N PHE A 80 9.81 -2.78 -26.97
CA PHE A 80 10.30 -2.01 -28.10
C PHE A 80 9.16 -1.91 -29.11
N TYR A 81 8.77 -0.71 -29.52
CA TYR A 81 7.65 -0.55 -30.44
C TYR A 81 7.87 0.55 -31.46
N LYS A 82 7.15 0.47 -32.57
CA LYS A 82 7.07 1.52 -33.59
C LYS A 82 5.62 1.79 -34.00
N THR A 83 5.36 3.02 -34.41
CA THR A 83 4.04 3.53 -34.83
C THR A 83 3.82 3.43 -36.33
N SER A 84 4.81 2.96 -37.09
CA SER A 84 4.75 2.80 -38.55
C SER A 84 5.28 1.44 -38.98
N HIS A 85 4.78 0.91 -40.10
CA HIS A 85 5.29 -0.33 -40.70
C HIS A 85 6.63 -0.15 -41.43
N ARG A 86 7.05 1.09 -41.70
CA ARG A 86 8.29 1.38 -42.43
C ARG A 86 9.50 0.74 -41.75
N GLU A 87 10.40 0.18 -42.54
CA GLU A 87 11.63 -0.48 -42.05
C GLU A 87 12.59 0.54 -41.43
N ASP A 88 12.67 1.76 -41.97
CA ASP A 88 13.57 2.82 -41.50
C ASP A 88 13.12 3.52 -40.20
N SER A 89 11.97 3.15 -39.64
CA SER A 89 11.48 3.79 -38.42
C SER A 89 12.14 3.19 -37.17
N PRO A 90 12.76 4.02 -36.30
CA PRO A 90 13.45 3.53 -35.13
C PRO A 90 12.45 2.98 -34.10
N PHE A 91 12.87 1.94 -33.39
CA PHE A 91 12.10 1.39 -32.27
C PHE A 91 12.25 2.28 -31.03
N VAL A 92 11.11 2.68 -30.46
CA VAL A 92 11.03 3.37 -29.18
C VAL A 92 10.96 2.34 -28.06
N CYS A 93 11.74 2.55 -26.99
CA CYS A 93 11.74 1.69 -25.82
C CYS A 93 10.78 2.26 -24.76
N ALA A 94 9.81 1.47 -24.33
CA ALA A 94 8.93 1.79 -23.21
C ALA A 94 9.09 0.77 -22.07
N ASP A 95 9.18 1.30 -20.86
CA ASP A 95 9.05 0.51 -19.64
C ASP A 95 7.56 0.31 -19.33
N PHE A 96 7.01 -0.82 -19.76
CA PHE A 96 5.59 -1.15 -19.61
C PHE A 96 5.30 -1.90 -18.31
N LEU A 97 6.32 -2.44 -17.65
CA LEU A 97 6.14 -3.13 -16.39
C LEU A 97 6.03 -2.09 -15.28
N LYS A 98 4.92 -2.15 -14.53
CA LYS A 98 4.76 -1.35 -13.32
C LYS A 98 5.97 -1.60 -12.43
N LYS A 99 6.85 -0.60 -12.30
CA LYS A 99 7.84 -0.58 -11.23
C LYS A 99 7.05 -0.76 -9.94
N LYS A 100 7.34 -1.82 -9.17
CA LYS A 100 6.82 -1.94 -7.80
C LYS A 100 7.19 -0.63 -7.14
N LYS A 101 6.21 0.27 -6.95
CA LYS A 101 6.40 1.37 -6.02
C LYS A 101 6.75 0.66 -4.72
N ARG A 102 7.96 0.86 -4.22
CA ARG A 102 8.18 0.63 -2.80
C ARG A 102 7.12 1.51 -2.17
N THR A 103 6.13 0.91 -1.54
CA THR A 103 5.33 1.59 -0.54
C THR A 103 6.36 2.02 0.49
N SER A 104 7.03 3.15 0.25
CA SER A 104 7.78 3.83 1.28
C SER A 104 6.69 4.20 2.25
N THR A 105 6.59 3.37 3.29
CA THR A 105 5.94 3.62 4.56
C THR A 105 5.62 5.11 4.71
N ILE A 106 4.41 5.51 4.29
CA ILE A 106 3.89 6.86 4.54
C ILE A 106 3.53 7.00 6.02
N PHE A 107 3.56 5.90 6.77
CA PHE A 107 3.58 5.93 8.23
C PHE A 107 5.01 6.22 8.72
N GLN A 108 5.47 7.46 8.52
CA GLN A 108 6.53 7.99 9.37
C GLN A 108 6.02 7.86 10.81
N MET A 109 6.84 7.16 11.59
CA MET A 109 6.66 6.92 13.00
C MET A 109 6.39 8.26 13.69
N ALA A 110 5.21 8.40 14.29
CA ALA A 110 5.06 9.33 15.40
C ALA A 110 5.88 8.74 16.56
N ASP A 111 7.17 9.09 16.58
CA ASP A 111 8.04 8.89 17.72
C ASP A 111 7.37 9.49 18.95
N LYS A 112 7.06 8.62 19.93
CA LYS A 112 6.65 9.02 21.27
C LYS A 112 7.83 9.73 21.95
N PRO A 113 7.70 10.97 22.45
CA PRO A 113 8.58 11.45 23.49
C PRO A 113 8.05 11.02 24.86
N GLY A 114 8.76 10.08 25.48
CA GLY A 114 9.19 10.19 26.88
C GLY A 114 8.12 10.13 27.98
N GLU A 115 7.87 8.93 28.48
CA GLU A 115 7.51 8.70 29.87
C GLU A 115 8.78 8.83 30.73
N ALA A 116 8.82 9.77 31.69
CA ALA A 116 9.50 9.60 32.98
C ALA A 116 9.45 10.88 33.85
N SER A 117 8.63 10.86 34.89
CA SER A 117 9.02 11.43 36.20
C SER A 117 8.02 11.00 37.29
N GLN A 118 8.32 9.86 37.94
CA GLN A 118 7.81 9.53 39.27
C GLN A 118 8.55 10.37 40.32
N PRO A 119 7.89 10.94 41.35
CA PRO A 119 8.58 11.51 42.49
C PRO A 119 9.07 10.39 43.44
N GLN A 120 10.38 10.33 43.66
CA GLN A 120 11.01 9.43 44.62
C GLN A 120 10.62 9.79 46.06
N ARG A 121 9.98 8.84 46.74
CA ARG A 121 9.78 8.79 48.18
C ARG A 121 11.13 8.44 48.83
N LYS A 122 11.76 9.37 49.53
CA LYS A 122 12.90 9.08 50.43
C LYS A 122 12.38 8.72 51.82
N GLN A 123 12.41 7.42 52.10
CA GLN A 123 12.64 6.77 53.41
C GLN A 123 14.11 6.28 53.31
N GLU A 124 15.03 6.31 54.27
CA GLU A 124 15.08 6.41 55.73
C GLU A 124 16.51 6.85 56.11
N PHE A 125 16.67 7.52 57.25
CA PHE A 125 17.53 7.18 58.41
C PHE A 125 17.59 8.36 59.37
#